data_AF-A0A2D5IYU2-F1
#
_entry.id   AF-A0A2D5IYU2-F1
#
_cell.length_a   1.000
_cell.length_b   1.000
_cell.length_c   1.000
_cell.angle_alpha   90.00
_cell.angle_beta   90.00
_cell.angle_gamma   90.00
#
_symmetry.space_group_name_H-M   'P 1'
#
loop_
_entity.id
_entity.type
_entity.pdbx_description
1 polymer ?
#
loop_
_entity_poly.entity_id
_entity_poly.type
_entity_poly.pdbx_seq_one_letter_code
_entity_poly.pdbx_strand_id
1 'polypeptide(L)'
;MRDDIDGPPTIRNSIRPASFLNVEDLGFGPGFFRILPNTLVSAGLLLTFLGLVAALHQFSQSMDVGADGMDGAMRDFMQIASAKFVMSLVGLFCSILFTFLLRTRQNKLDAAIHRLCIGIERRLVFVSLEDIGFRQLRAATEQREHLREIGMGMVAELQKPLEALPDRITGAIADKMDPIFDRVTSMGTSSMEGLVGNLSDQLSHSVGNALTRASESLGEATDRIGLMVDRMNTTNEQAGDGLREALDQMARAISEMRNEVATSGRTASEAMNEGADRLLSVMNDTLEGIRDNTGEGAQAMRTAAEEMRVAAEGFRETLASASEESSQAARERMAQSSAEAGQAIEGAGKTLLESFNRTSADIAKLGTDMGSTIGDELLGRLETISRRLEAMADAVQRGASGAQSAAQGMNSGADAINGASEGFRSASRGLTAAAEPLRASHERIETTLRRVGDLVETVSETLMQNSASVSENAAHVLETAQTALGNEREGIRRALEATHAAMAQLSSEAEKLDQIDAMLGRALTEYNAKLEAALGTAQDHVKEMSDTLDPGLQTLRSVVEQAEAFLPAQARGRA
;
A
#
# COMPACT_ATOMS: atom_id res chain seq x y z
N MET A 1 14.10 5.80 -14.09
CA MET A 1 13.60 4.55 -14.73
C MET A 1 13.31 4.87 -16.19
N ARG A 2 13.67 3.99 -17.14
CA ARG A 2 13.21 4.12 -18.54
C ARG A 2 11.82 3.52 -18.60
N ASP A 3 10.86 4.30 -19.07
CA ASP A 3 9.46 3.93 -19.06
C ASP A 3 8.82 4.46 -20.35
N ASP A 4 8.06 3.62 -21.04
CA ASP A 4 7.57 3.81 -22.41
C ASP A 4 6.08 4.23 -22.46
N ILE A 5 5.49 4.53 -21.29
CA ILE A 5 4.05 4.73 -21.12
C ILE A 5 3.50 5.98 -21.85
N ASP A 6 4.34 6.97 -22.23
CA ASP A 6 3.87 8.23 -22.86
C ASP A 6 4.70 8.65 -24.11
N GLY A 7 5.17 7.68 -24.92
CA GLY A 7 5.99 7.95 -26.10
C GLY A 7 7.47 7.63 -25.87
N PRO A 8 8.42 8.22 -26.66
CA PRO A 8 9.79 7.73 -26.71
C PRO A 8 10.46 7.71 -25.32
N PRO A 9 11.35 6.73 -25.06
CA PRO A 9 11.82 6.41 -23.72
C PRO A 9 12.54 7.61 -23.09
N THR A 10 11.86 8.26 -22.14
CA THR A 10 12.38 9.42 -21.41
C THR A 10 12.84 8.99 -20.01
N ILE A 11 13.96 9.55 -19.57
CA ILE A 11 14.47 9.28 -18.22
C ILE A 11 13.71 10.20 -17.25
N ARG A 12 12.95 9.59 -16.35
CA ARG A 12 12.10 10.28 -15.35
C ARG A 12 12.75 10.29 -13.97
N ASN A 13 12.53 11.37 -13.20
CA ASN A 13 12.88 11.43 -11.77
C ASN A 13 11.68 11.83 -10.91
N SER A 14 11.66 11.31 -9.68
CA SER A 14 10.69 11.66 -8.64
C SER A 14 11.22 12.67 -7.62
N ILE A 15 12.55 12.81 -7.55
CA ILE A 15 13.24 13.70 -6.62
C ILE A 15 14.25 14.53 -7.42
N ARG A 16 14.31 15.85 -7.14
CA ARG A 16 15.20 16.77 -7.85
C ARG A 16 16.67 16.39 -7.69
N PRO A 17 17.52 16.48 -8.73
CA PRO A 17 18.93 16.12 -8.65
C PRO A 17 19.69 16.92 -7.59
N ALA A 18 19.26 18.15 -7.30
CA ALA A 18 19.84 19.01 -6.27
C ALA A 18 19.79 18.40 -4.85
N SER A 19 18.90 17.43 -4.58
CA SER A 19 18.89 16.75 -3.28
C SER A 19 20.07 15.79 -3.10
N PHE A 20 20.59 15.23 -4.21
CA PHE A 20 21.69 14.26 -4.20
C PHE A 20 23.04 14.89 -4.57
N LEU A 21 23.00 15.95 -5.38
CA LEU A 21 24.16 16.69 -5.85
C LEU A 21 24.26 18.01 -5.08
N ASN A 22 24.53 17.93 -3.79
CA ASN A 22 24.81 19.09 -2.94
C ASN A 22 26.29 19.09 -2.50
N VAL A 23 26.81 20.28 -2.16
CA VAL A 23 28.24 20.48 -1.83
C VAL A 23 28.70 19.60 -0.65
N GLU A 24 27.79 19.31 0.28
CA GLU A 24 28.08 18.56 1.51
C GLU A 24 28.16 17.05 1.24
N ASP A 25 27.20 16.47 0.52
CA ASP A 25 27.13 15.05 0.16
C ASP A 25 28.20 14.66 -0.87
N LEU A 26 28.58 15.59 -1.75
CA LEU A 26 29.70 15.39 -2.67
C LEU A 26 31.08 15.48 -1.99
N GLY A 27 31.13 15.75 -0.68
CA GLY A 27 32.38 15.84 0.08
C GLY A 27 33.22 17.08 -0.25
N PHE A 28 32.66 18.04 -1.00
CA PHE A 28 33.33 19.32 -1.31
C PHE A 28 33.03 20.42 -0.28
N GLY A 29 32.43 20.05 0.85
CA GLY A 29 32.20 20.94 1.96
C GLY A 29 33.49 21.60 2.48
N PRO A 30 33.40 22.79 3.11
CA PRO A 30 34.54 23.50 3.68
C PRO A 30 35.43 22.65 4.61
N GLY A 31 34.84 21.64 5.27
CA GLY A 31 35.54 20.67 6.11
C GLY A 31 36.62 21.30 7.00
N PHE A 32 37.83 20.74 6.91
CA PHE A 32 39.03 21.19 7.64
C PHE A 32 39.44 22.64 7.32
N PHE A 33 39.21 23.11 6.09
CA PHE A 33 39.59 24.46 5.66
C PHE A 33 38.78 25.56 6.35
N ARG A 34 37.64 25.23 6.97
CA ARG A 34 36.84 26.20 7.76
C ARG A 34 37.57 26.70 9.00
N ILE A 35 38.43 25.87 9.59
CA ILE A 35 39.09 26.15 10.87
C ILE A 35 40.43 26.87 10.64
N LEU A 36 41.00 26.75 9.44
CA LEU A 36 42.30 27.29 9.06
C LEU A 36 42.48 28.81 9.29
N PRO A 37 41.50 29.68 8.98
CA PRO A 37 41.62 31.11 9.27
C PRO A 37 41.86 31.40 10.75
N ASN A 38 41.11 30.73 11.63
CA ASN A 38 41.25 30.94 13.08
C ASN A 38 42.55 30.34 13.60
N THR A 39 42.98 29.18 13.09
CA THR A 39 44.26 28.61 13.51
C THR A 39 45.45 29.47 13.08
N LEU A 40 45.42 30.12 11.91
CA LEU A 40 46.46 31.04 11.46
C LEU A 40 46.59 32.28 12.36
N VAL A 41 45.47 32.85 12.81
CA VAL A 41 45.47 33.97 13.76
C VAL A 41 46.02 33.51 15.11
N SER A 42 45.51 32.40 15.65
CA SER A 42 45.97 31.84 16.93
C SER A 42 47.46 31.46 16.89
N ALA A 43 47.96 30.91 15.79
CA ALA A 43 49.38 30.63 15.60
C ALA A 43 50.22 31.91 15.56
N GLY A 44 49.76 32.95 14.86
CA GLY A 44 50.41 34.26 14.83
C GLY A 44 50.49 34.90 16.22
N LEU A 45 49.41 34.82 17.01
CA LEU A 45 49.38 35.27 18.40
C LEU A 45 50.33 34.45 19.28
N LEU A 46 50.30 33.12 19.18
CA LEU A 46 51.18 32.23 19.93
C LEU A 46 52.67 32.53 19.68
N LEU A 47 53.07 32.69 18.42
CA LEU A 47 54.45 33.04 18.06
C LEU A 47 54.86 34.44 18.58
N THR A 48 53.90 35.36 18.65
CA THR A 48 54.13 36.71 19.20
C THR A 48 54.36 36.65 20.71
N PHE A 49 53.50 35.93 21.42
CA PHE A 49 53.65 35.70 22.86
C PHE A 49 54.97 35.00 23.20
N LEU A 50 55.29 33.91 22.50
CA LEU A 50 56.53 33.18 22.72
C LEU A 50 57.78 34.05 22.46
N GLY A 51 57.68 34.91 21.44
CA GLY A 51 58.72 35.88 21.13
C GLY A 51 58.91 36.97 22.18
N LEU A 52 57.81 37.49 22.74
CA LEU A 52 57.86 38.48 23.83
C LEU A 52 58.42 37.87 25.11
N VAL A 53 58.06 36.63 25.45
CA VAL A 53 58.62 35.90 26.60
C VAL A 53 60.13 35.70 26.45
N ALA A 54 60.59 35.29 25.26
CA ALA A 54 62.01 35.15 24.98
C ALA A 54 62.76 36.50 25.07
N ALA A 55 62.16 37.58 24.56
CA ALA A 55 62.71 38.93 24.64
C ALA A 55 62.84 39.41 26.09
N LEU A 56 61.82 39.17 26.93
CA LEU A 56 61.83 39.49 28.36
C LEU A 56 62.92 38.71 29.12
N HIS A 57 63.11 37.44 28.79
CA HIS A 57 64.17 36.62 29.38
C HIS A 57 65.57 37.15 29.02
N GLN A 58 65.79 37.52 27.75
CA GLN A 58 67.03 38.14 27.28
C GLN A 58 67.27 39.50 27.96
N PHE A 59 66.22 40.32 28.09
CA PHE A 59 66.27 41.61 28.76
C PHE A 59 66.65 41.47 30.24
N SER A 60 66.04 40.52 30.95
CA SER A 60 66.35 40.23 32.35
C SER A 60 67.80 39.80 32.57
N GLN A 61 68.37 38.99 31.67
CA GLN A 61 69.78 38.56 31.77
C GLN A 61 70.75 39.71 31.49
N SER A 62 70.40 40.61 30.58
CA SER A 62 71.24 41.76 30.20
C SER A 62 71.27 42.83 31.31
N MET A 63 70.23 42.89 32.14
CA MET A 63 70.12 43.81 33.28
C MET A 63 71.02 43.42 34.47
N ASP A 64 71.45 42.16 34.55
CA ASP A 64 72.33 41.62 35.60
C ASP A 64 73.81 42.04 35.40
N VAL A 65 74.15 42.67 34.27
CA VAL A 65 75.53 43.01 33.87
C VAL A 65 75.93 44.48 34.21
N GLY A 66 75.00 45.27 34.78
CA GLY A 66 75.27 46.64 35.26
C GLY A 66 74.78 47.78 34.35
N ALA A 67 74.90 49.03 34.83
CA ALA A 67 74.20 50.22 34.29
C ALA A 67 74.50 50.56 32.81
N ASP A 68 75.70 50.24 32.31
CA ASP A 68 76.07 50.47 30.89
C ASP A 68 75.37 49.50 29.92
N GLY A 69 74.82 48.38 30.41
CA GLY A 69 74.11 47.39 29.59
C GLY A 69 72.60 47.67 29.39
N MET A 70 72.02 48.58 30.18
CA MET A 70 70.56 48.84 30.22
C MET A 70 70.05 49.43 28.89
N ASP A 71 70.76 50.41 28.32
CA ASP A 71 70.35 51.06 27.07
C ASP A 71 70.42 50.10 25.87
N GLY A 72 71.42 49.22 25.86
CA GLY A 72 71.55 48.15 24.86
C GLY A 72 70.42 47.12 24.98
N ALA A 73 70.17 46.64 26.20
CA ALA A 73 69.10 45.70 26.50
C ALA A 73 67.72 46.25 26.12
N MET A 74 67.45 47.54 26.38
CA MET A 74 66.17 48.17 26.07
C MET A 74 65.98 48.35 24.55
N ARG A 75 67.03 48.71 23.81
CA ARG A 75 66.99 48.76 22.35
C ARG A 75 66.75 47.38 21.74
N ASP A 76 67.46 46.36 22.21
CA ASP A 76 67.30 44.99 21.73
C ASP A 76 65.91 44.44 22.06
N PHE A 77 65.40 44.69 23.26
CA PHE A 77 64.03 44.34 23.64
C PHE A 77 62.99 44.99 22.73
N MET A 78 63.10 46.31 22.49
CA MET A 78 62.21 47.04 21.60
C MET A 78 62.25 46.51 20.16
N GLN A 79 63.43 46.17 19.66
CA GLN A 79 63.61 45.63 18.32
C GLN A 79 63.02 44.22 18.18
N ILE A 80 63.24 43.35 19.18
CA ILE A 80 62.66 42.00 19.21
C ILE A 80 61.13 42.09 19.35
N ALA A 81 60.61 42.94 20.24
CA ALA A 81 59.18 43.13 20.43
C ALA A 81 58.49 43.63 19.14
N SER A 82 59.06 44.63 18.47
CA SER A 82 58.57 45.15 17.19
C SER A 82 58.55 44.06 16.09
N ALA A 83 59.61 43.27 15.97
CA ALA A 83 59.68 42.18 15.00
C ALA A 83 58.62 41.08 15.26
N LYS A 84 58.23 40.87 16.52
CA LYS A 84 57.20 39.88 16.88
C LYS A 84 55.78 40.37 16.58
N PHE A 85 55.51 41.67 16.64
CA PHE A 85 54.24 42.22 16.15
C PHE A 85 54.01 41.94 14.66
N VAL A 86 55.07 41.93 13.85
CA VAL A 86 54.96 41.59 12.41
C VAL A 86 54.51 40.13 12.22
N MET A 87 54.89 39.21 13.09
CA MET A 87 54.43 37.81 13.03
C MET A 87 52.92 37.66 13.27
N SER A 88 52.34 38.46 14.17
CA SER A 88 50.89 38.52 14.35
C SER A 88 50.18 39.12 13.13
N LEU A 89 50.73 40.22 12.58
CA LEU A 89 50.18 40.89 11.41
C LEU A 89 50.15 39.97 10.18
N VAL A 90 51.21 39.19 9.95
CA VAL A 90 51.27 38.19 8.87
C VAL A 90 50.23 37.09 9.10
N GLY A 91 50.05 36.60 10.33
CA GLY A 91 49.02 35.61 10.67
C GLY A 91 47.60 36.11 10.37
N LEU A 92 47.29 37.36 10.74
CA LEU A 92 46.02 38.00 10.42
C LEU A 92 45.84 38.21 8.91
N PHE A 93 46.87 38.70 8.22
CA PHE A 93 46.82 38.93 6.79
C PHE A 93 46.57 37.63 6.01
N CYS A 94 47.30 36.56 6.35
CA CYS A 94 47.09 35.23 5.78
C CYS A 94 45.69 34.69 6.07
N SER A 95 45.15 34.92 7.27
CA SER A 95 43.79 34.53 7.65
C SER A 95 42.71 35.24 6.83
N ILE A 96 42.84 36.56 6.64
CA ILE A 96 41.91 37.36 5.83
C ILE A 96 41.98 36.91 4.36
N LEU A 97 43.19 36.79 3.81
CA LEU A 97 43.41 36.37 2.42
C LEU A 97 42.83 34.96 2.17
N PHE A 98 43.08 34.03 3.09
CA PHE A 98 42.57 32.67 2.98
C PHE A 98 41.04 32.63 3.07
N THR A 99 40.44 33.38 4.00
CA THR A 99 38.98 33.48 4.14
C THR A 99 38.32 34.00 2.87
N PHE A 100 38.90 35.03 2.26
CA PHE A 100 38.43 35.59 1.00
C PHE A 100 38.51 34.57 -0.15
N LEU A 101 39.64 33.87 -0.27
CA LEU A 101 39.84 32.82 -1.27
C LEU A 101 38.84 31.68 -1.10
N LEU A 102 38.64 31.21 0.13
CA LEU A 102 37.74 30.11 0.48
C LEU A 102 36.29 30.45 0.10
N ARG A 103 35.79 31.63 0.51
CA ARG A 103 34.45 32.11 0.13
C ARG A 103 34.26 32.20 -1.38
N THR A 104 35.25 32.74 -2.08
CA THR A 104 35.18 32.88 -3.55
C THR A 104 35.11 31.53 -4.24
N ARG A 105 35.90 30.55 -3.78
CA ARG A 105 35.90 29.18 -4.35
C ARG A 105 34.61 28.42 -4.03
N GLN A 106 34.08 28.55 -2.81
CA GLN A 106 32.80 27.96 -2.41
C GLN A 106 31.65 28.46 -3.28
N ASN A 107 31.55 29.78 -3.46
CA ASN A 107 30.49 30.35 -4.30
C ASN A 107 30.58 29.89 -5.76
N LYS A 108 31.80 29.74 -6.29
CA LYS A 108 32.01 29.21 -7.65
C LYS A 108 31.61 27.74 -7.77
N LEU A 109 31.94 26.93 -6.78
CA LEU A 109 31.58 25.52 -6.75
C LEU A 109 30.06 25.34 -6.67
N ASP A 110 29.42 26.07 -5.76
CA ASP A 110 27.96 26.03 -5.59
C ASP A 110 27.23 26.44 -6.88
N ALA A 111 27.70 27.53 -7.52
CA ALA A 111 27.17 27.96 -8.82
C ALA A 111 27.43 26.98 -9.97
N ALA A 112 28.50 26.17 -9.90
CA ALA A 112 28.79 25.14 -10.90
C ALA A 112 27.91 23.91 -10.70
N ILE A 113 27.73 23.47 -9.46
CA ILE A 113 26.82 22.38 -9.08
C ILE A 113 25.39 22.74 -9.43
N HIS A 114 24.95 23.96 -9.12
CA HIS A 114 23.61 24.43 -9.48
C HIS A 114 23.38 24.41 -11.00
N ARG A 115 24.37 24.84 -11.79
CA ARG A 115 24.31 24.73 -13.26
C ARG A 115 24.26 23.30 -13.76
N LEU A 116 25.01 22.40 -13.13
CA LEU A 116 24.97 20.96 -13.43
C LEU A 116 23.58 20.39 -13.14
N CYS A 117 23.01 20.68 -11.96
CA CYS A 117 21.67 20.25 -11.57
C CYS A 117 20.61 20.74 -12.55
N ILE A 118 20.64 22.02 -12.96
CA ILE A 118 19.74 22.55 -13.98
C ILE A 118 19.93 21.83 -15.33
N GLY A 119 21.18 21.56 -15.73
CA GLY A 119 21.47 20.84 -16.97
C GLY A 119 20.92 19.41 -16.98
N ILE A 120 20.97 18.73 -15.83
CA ILE A 120 20.39 17.41 -15.62
C ILE A 120 18.86 17.51 -15.60
N GLU A 121 18.27 18.44 -14.85
CA GLU A 121 16.82 18.65 -14.77
C GLU A 121 16.20 18.93 -16.15
N ARG A 122 16.86 19.72 -17.01
CA ARG A 122 16.38 19.98 -18.38
C ARG A 122 16.34 18.73 -19.27
N ARG A 123 17.07 17.68 -18.91
CA ARG A 123 17.12 16.40 -19.65
C ARG A 123 16.30 15.30 -18.98
N LEU A 124 15.71 15.59 -17.82
CA LEU A 124 14.87 14.68 -17.06
C LEU A 124 13.42 15.16 -17.11
N VAL A 125 12.49 14.22 -17.20
CA VAL A 125 11.07 14.52 -17.01
C VAL A 125 10.76 14.36 -15.53
N PHE A 126 10.49 15.47 -14.85
CA PHE A 126 10.09 15.46 -13.45
C PHE A 126 8.66 14.94 -13.32
N VAL A 127 8.50 13.84 -12.59
CA VAL A 127 7.20 13.25 -12.27
C VAL A 127 7.02 13.37 -10.77
N SER A 128 6.07 14.19 -10.32
CA SER A 128 5.83 14.36 -8.90
C SER A 128 5.15 13.13 -8.30
N LEU A 129 5.22 12.97 -6.97
CA LEU A 129 4.54 11.89 -6.27
C LEU A 129 3.02 11.97 -6.43
N GLU A 130 2.47 13.19 -6.54
CA GLU A 130 1.06 13.43 -6.81
C GLU A 130 0.67 12.98 -8.22
N ASP A 131 1.52 13.20 -9.23
CA ASP A 131 1.27 12.72 -10.59
C ASP A 131 1.30 11.18 -10.65
N ILE A 132 2.24 10.55 -9.93
CA ILE A 132 2.27 9.08 -9.78
C ILE A 132 0.99 8.59 -9.07
N GLY A 133 0.57 9.27 -8.00
CA GLY A 133 -0.66 8.93 -7.28
C GLY A 133 -1.92 9.07 -8.15
N PHE A 134 -2.00 10.13 -8.96
CA PHE A 134 -3.10 10.33 -9.90
C PHE A 134 -3.12 9.25 -11.00
N ARG A 135 -1.96 8.87 -11.53
CA ARG A 135 -1.83 7.76 -12.49
C ARG A 135 -2.23 6.42 -11.87
N GLN A 136 -1.85 6.17 -10.62
CA GLN A 136 -2.22 4.94 -9.91
C GLN A 136 -3.73 4.88 -9.64
N LEU A 137 -4.34 6.00 -9.26
CA LEU A 137 -5.79 6.12 -9.11
C LEU A 137 -6.52 5.88 -10.44
N ARG A 138 -6.00 6.44 -11.53
CA ARG A 138 -6.54 6.23 -12.88
C ARG A 138 -6.44 4.76 -13.30
N ALA A 139 -5.29 4.14 -13.13
CA ALA A 139 -5.09 2.71 -13.43
C ALA A 139 -6.03 1.83 -12.60
N ALA A 140 -6.20 2.12 -11.30
CA ALA A 140 -7.15 1.40 -10.45
C ALA A 140 -8.60 1.59 -10.90
N THR A 141 -8.95 2.79 -11.40
CA THR A 141 -10.30 3.08 -11.93
C THR A 141 -10.56 2.34 -13.24
N GLU A 142 -9.58 2.31 -14.15
CA GLU A 142 -9.64 1.56 -15.41
C GLU A 142 -9.72 0.04 -15.13
N GLN A 143 -8.94 -0.46 -14.18
CA GLN A 143 -8.97 -1.86 -13.75
C GLN A 143 -10.33 -2.24 -13.15
N ARG A 144 -10.97 -1.33 -12.39
CA ARG A 144 -12.34 -1.50 -11.88
C ARG A 144 -13.36 -1.60 -13.02
N GLU A 145 -13.26 -0.77 -14.05
CA GLU A 145 -14.15 -0.87 -15.22
C GLU A 145 -13.93 -2.16 -16.00
N HIS A 146 -12.68 -2.59 -16.22
CA HIS A 146 -12.42 -3.89 -16.86
C HIS A 146 -12.95 -5.07 -16.04
N LEU A 147 -12.83 -5.05 -14.72
CA LEU A 147 -13.46 -6.07 -13.86
C LEU A 147 -15.00 -6.03 -13.97
N ARG A 148 -15.58 -4.85 -14.14
CA ARG A 148 -17.03 -4.68 -14.34
C ARG A 148 -17.49 -5.22 -15.69
N GLU A 149 -16.73 -4.97 -16.75
CA GLU A 149 -16.95 -5.55 -18.08
C GLU A 149 -16.79 -7.06 -18.07
N ILE A 150 -15.76 -7.60 -17.42
CA ILE A 150 -15.56 -9.04 -17.26
C ILE A 150 -16.73 -9.65 -16.47
N GLY A 151 -17.13 -9.02 -15.35
CA GLY A 151 -18.27 -9.48 -14.56
C GLY A 151 -19.58 -9.51 -15.36
N MET A 152 -19.89 -8.45 -16.11
CA MET A 152 -21.08 -8.40 -16.97
C MET A 152 -20.99 -9.35 -18.16
N GLY A 153 -19.82 -9.46 -18.80
CA GLY A 153 -19.59 -10.38 -19.91
C GLY A 153 -19.71 -11.84 -19.49
N MET A 154 -19.19 -12.19 -18.30
CA MET A 154 -19.28 -13.54 -17.75
C MET A 154 -20.72 -13.89 -17.35
N VAL A 155 -21.48 -12.95 -16.78
CA VAL A 155 -22.91 -13.15 -16.50
C VAL A 155 -23.72 -13.36 -17.79
N ALA A 156 -23.47 -12.55 -18.82
CA ALA A 156 -24.15 -12.69 -20.10
C ALA A 156 -23.81 -14.01 -20.83
N GLU A 157 -22.55 -14.46 -20.74
CA GLU A 157 -22.12 -15.72 -21.38
C GLU A 157 -22.54 -16.97 -20.57
N LEU A 158 -22.72 -16.85 -19.25
CA LEU A 158 -23.28 -17.90 -18.39
C LEU A 158 -24.82 -18.00 -18.46
N GLN A 159 -25.52 -16.91 -18.77
CA GLN A 159 -26.98 -16.91 -18.91
C GLN A 159 -27.44 -17.69 -20.15
N LYS A 160 -26.71 -17.61 -21.27
CA LYS A 160 -27.06 -18.28 -22.54
C LYS A 160 -27.21 -19.82 -22.40
N PRO A 161 -26.29 -20.57 -21.77
CA PRO A 161 -26.47 -22.01 -21.55
C PRO A 161 -27.58 -22.34 -20.55
N LEU A 162 -27.80 -21.50 -19.54
CA LEU A 162 -28.79 -21.72 -18.47
C LEU A 162 -30.24 -21.52 -18.94
N GLU A 163 -30.50 -20.56 -19.82
CA GLU A 163 -31.83 -20.36 -20.42
C GLU A 163 -32.19 -21.44 -21.45
N ALA A 164 -31.20 -22.03 -22.14
CA ALA A 164 -31.43 -23.07 -23.15
C ALA A 164 -31.58 -24.50 -22.56
N LEU A 165 -31.30 -24.68 -21.28
CA LEU A 165 -31.32 -25.96 -20.57
C LEU A 165 -32.73 -26.56 -20.45
N PRO A 166 -33.78 -25.81 -20.04
CA PRO A 166 -35.15 -26.32 -19.95
C PRO A 166 -35.70 -26.78 -21.30
N ASP A 167 -35.50 -26.01 -22.37
CA ASP A 167 -36.00 -26.37 -23.70
C ASP A 167 -35.29 -27.58 -24.29
N ARG A 168 -33.97 -27.72 -24.05
CA ARG A 168 -33.20 -28.89 -24.49
C ARG A 168 -33.59 -30.16 -23.73
N ILE A 169 -33.86 -30.07 -22.43
CA ILE A 169 -34.31 -31.20 -21.62
C ILE A 169 -35.74 -31.60 -22.03
N THR A 170 -36.63 -30.63 -22.18
CA THR A 170 -38.05 -30.88 -22.51
C THR A 170 -38.22 -31.41 -23.93
N GLY A 171 -37.48 -30.85 -24.90
CA GLY A 171 -37.46 -31.34 -26.28
C GLY A 171 -36.88 -32.76 -26.41
N ALA A 172 -35.79 -33.06 -25.69
CA ALA A 172 -35.20 -34.41 -25.69
C ALA A 172 -36.08 -35.46 -25.02
N ILE A 173 -36.92 -35.08 -24.04
CA ILE A 173 -37.89 -35.98 -23.39
C ILE A 173 -39.11 -36.20 -24.31
N ALA A 174 -39.65 -35.14 -24.92
CA ALA A 174 -40.79 -35.23 -25.84
C ALA A 174 -40.46 -36.06 -27.10
N ASP A 175 -39.34 -35.79 -27.76
CA ASP A 175 -38.86 -36.52 -28.96
C ASP A 175 -38.64 -38.03 -28.71
N LYS A 176 -38.46 -38.44 -27.44
CA LYS A 176 -38.21 -39.83 -27.06
C LYS A 176 -39.43 -40.53 -26.46
N MET A 177 -40.42 -39.79 -25.95
CA MET A 177 -41.64 -40.33 -25.34
C MET A 177 -42.79 -40.51 -26.34
N ASP A 178 -42.92 -39.65 -27.35
CA ASP A 178 -43.97 -39.72 -28.38
C ASP A 178 -44.08 -41.10 -29.08
N PRO A 179 -42.99 -41.74 -29.57
CA PRO A 179 -43.10 -43.05 -30.21
C PRO A 179 -43.50 -44.18 -29.25
N ILE A 180 -43.31 -44.01 -27.93
CA ILE A 180 -43.70 -44.99 -26.91
C ILE A 180 -45.22 -44.91 -26.70
N PHE A 181 -45.79 -43.70 -26.64
CA PHE A 181 -47.23 -43.50 -26.53
C PHE A 181 -47.97 -44.01 -27.77
N ASP A 182 -47.47 -43.73 -28.97
CA ASP A 182 -48.05 -44.25 -30.23
C ASP A 182 -48.02 -45.78 -30.30
N ARG A 183 -46.93 -46.41 -29.84
CA ARG A 183 -46.80 -47.87 -29.86
C ARG A 183 -47.74 -48.55 -28.85
N VAL A 184 -47.93 -47.95 -27.68
CA VAL A 184 -48.85 -48.45 -26.64
C VAL A 184 -50.31 -48.31 -27.05
N THR A 185 -50.70 -47.22 -27.71
CA THR A 185 -52.07 -47.02 -28.21
C THR A 185 -52.41 -47.94 -29.39
N SER A 186 -51.43 -48.25 -30.25
CA SER A 186 -51.64 -49.15 -31.40
C SER A 186 -51.77 -50.65 -31.04
N MET A 187 -51.37 -51.06 -29.82
CA MET A 187 -51.34 -52.45 -29.39
C MET A 187 -52.55 -52.87 -28.53
N GLY A 188 -53.39 -51.92 -28.12
CA GLY A 188 -54.44 -52.13 -27.11
C GLY A 188 -55.79 -52.67 -27.61
N THR A 189 -56.00 -52.88 -28.92
CA THR A 189 -57.37 -53.02 -29.46
C THR A 189 -57.74 -54.35 -30.13
N SER A 190 -56.84 -55.33 -30.31
CA SER A 190 -57.13 -56.43 -31.27
C SER A 190 -56.92 -57.88 -30.82
N SER A 191 -56.68 -58.23 -29.54
CA SER A 191 -56.43 -59.66 -29.23
C SER A 191 -56.74 -60.09 -27.77
N MET A 192 -58.00 -60.00 -27.32
CA MET A 192 -58.35 -60.20 -25.90
C MET A 192 -59.18 -61.47 -25.54
N GLU A 193 -59.61 -62.29 -26.49
CA GLU A 193 -60.50 -63.46 -26.28
C GLU A 193 -60.02 -64.65 -25.42
N GLY A 194 -58.87 -65.22 -25.78
CA GLY A 194 -58.54 -66.62 -25.40
C GLY A 194 -57.06 -66.92 -25.13
N LEU A 195 -56.19 -65.92 -25.26
CA LEU A 195 -54.74 -66.04 -25.02
C LEU A 195 -54.35 -65.79 -23.55
N VAL A 196 -55.30 -65.36 -22.72
CA VAL A 196 -55.06 -64.78 -21.39
C VAL A 196 -54.60 -65.80 -20.34
N GLY A 197 -54.82 -67.11 -20.52
CA GLY A 197 -54.43 -68.13 -19.54
C GLY A 197 -52.93 -68.48 -19.57
N ASN A 198 -52.44 -69.03 -20.69
CA ASN A 198 -51.07 -69.54 -20.79
C ASN A 198 -50.02 -68.43 -21.05
N LEU A 199 -50.41 -67.33 -21.72
CA LEU A 199 -49.52 -66.19 -21.89
C LEU A 199 -49.34 -65.43 -20.57
N SER A 200 -50.35 -65.42 -19.69
CA SER A 200 -50.27 -64.79 -18.36
C SER A 200 -49.24 -65.49 -17.48
N ASP A 201 -49.20 -66.82 -17.44
CA ASP A 201 -48.23 -67.55 -16.61
C ASP A 201 -46.79 -67.38 -17.13
N GLN A 202 -46.58 -67.45 -18.45
CA GLN A 202 -45.24 -67.37 -19.04
C GLN A 202 -44.70 -65.92 -19.09
N LEU A 203 -45.56 -64.94 -19.36
CA LEU A 203 -45.24 -63.51 -19.24
C LEU A 203 -45.03 -63.12 -17.78
N SER A 204 -45.88 -63.55 -16.85
CA SER A 204 -45.71 -63.25 -15.42
C SER A 204 -44.43 -63.85 -14.86
N HIS A 205 -44.01 -65.03 -15.32
CA HIS A 205 -42.75 -65.63 -14.84
C HIS A 205 -41.51 -64.98 -15.45
N SER A 206 -41.51 -64.69 -16.77
CA SER A 206 -40.37 -64.04 -17.44
C SER A 206 -40.24 -62.56 -17.08
N VAL A 207 -41.35 -61.82 -17.08
CA VAL A 207 -41.42 -60.42 -16.64
C VAL A 207 -41.21 -60.36 -15.14
N GLY A 208 -41.76 -61.29 -14.35
CA GLY A 208 -41.49 -61.39 -12.92
C GLY A 208 -40.01 -61.54 -12.61
N ASN A 209 -39.32 -62.49 -13.24
CA ASN A 209 -37.87 -62.68 -13.02
C ASN A 209 -37.00 -61.53 -13.59
N ALA A 210 -37.45 -60.83 -14.63
CA ALA A 210 -36.76 -59.64 -15.14
C ALA A 210 -36.99 -58.43 -14.21
N LEU A 211 -38.21 -58.25 -13.72
CA LEU A 211 -38.59 -57.18 -12.79
C LEU A 211 -37.96 -57.40 -11.41
N THR A 212 -37.87 -58.65 -10.93
CA THR A 212 -37.13 -58.99 -9.70
C THR A 212 -35.65 -58.65 -9.83
N ARG A 213 -35.00 -59.02 -10.95
CA ARG A 213 -33.59 -58.65 -11.20
C ARG A 213 -33.39 -57.14 -11.38
N ALA A 214 -34.32 -56.46 -12.04
CA ALA A 214 -34.30 -55.01 -12.17
C ALA A 214 -34.48 -54.32 -10.80
N SER A 215 -35.39 -54.84 -9.95
CA SER A 215 -35.56 -54.38 -8.57
C SER A 215 -34.32 -54.65 -7.72
N GLU A 216 -33.62 -55.77 -7.91
CA GLU A 216 -32.38 -56.10 -7.21
C GLU A 216 -31.24 -55.16 -7.63
N SER A 217 -31.11 -54.91 -8.95
CA SER A 217 -30.12 -53.96 -9.49
C SER A 217 -30.43 -52.50 -9.12
N LEU A 218 -31.70 -52.11 -9.11
CA LEU A 218 -32.14 -50.82 -8.58
C LEU A 218 -31.89 -50.72 -7.07
N GLY A 219 -32.08 -51.80 -6.32
CA GLY A 219 -31.73 -51.88 -4.90
C GLY A 219 -30.24 -51.65 -4.67
N GLU A 220 -29.38 -52.35 -5.41
CA GLU A 220 -27.93 -52.20 -5.34
C GLU A 220 -27.46 -50.80 -5.78
N ALA A 221 -28.09 -50.22 -6.82
CA ALA A 221 -27.84 -48.85 -7.24
C ALA A 221 -28.29 -47.83 -6.18
N THR A 222 -29.43 -48.07 -5.54
CA THR A 222 -29.95 -47.23 -4.44
C THR A 222 -29.03 -47.29 -3.22
N ASP A 223 -28.51 -48.47 -2.87
CA ASP A 223 -27.53 -48.64 -1.80
C ASP A 223 -26.20 -47.93 -2.10
N ARG A 224 -25.71 -48.01 -3.35
CA ARG A 224 -24.52 -47.27 -3.78
C ARG A 224 -24.71 -45.76 -3.75
N ILE A 225 -25.89 -45.27 -4.16
CA ILE A 225 -26.26 -43.86 -4.06
C ILE A 225 -26.34 -43.44 -2.59
N GLY A 226 -26.91 -44.28 -1.71
CA GLY A 226 -26.95 -44.05 -0.27
C GLY A 226 -25.56 -43.90 0.34
N LEU A 227 -24.64 -44.83 0.04
CA LEU A 227 -23.24 -44.76 0.48
C LEU A 227 -22.52 -43.52 -0.05
N MET A 228 -22.81 -43.09 -1.28
CA MET A 228 -22.24 -41.88 -1.85
C MET A 228 -22.77 -40.62 -1.15
N VAL A 229 -24.07 -40.55 -0.89
CA VAL A 229 -24.69 -39.43 -0.16
C VAL A 229 -24.12 -39.34 1.25
N ASP A 230 -23.94 -40.47 1.95
CA ASP A 230 -23.31 -40.50 3.27
C ASP A 230 -21.85 -40.02 3.21
N ARG A 231 -21.08 -40.49 2.23
CA ARG A 231 -19.69 -40.05 2.04
C ARG A 231 -19.61 -38.57 1.68
N MET A 232 -20.54 -38.06 0.88
CA MET A 232 -20.63 -36.64 0.51
C MET A 232 -21.04 -35.77 1.70
N ASN A 233 -21.99 -36.23 2.51
CA ASN A 233 -22.36 -35.57 3.77
C ASN A 233 -21.16 -35.51 4.73
N THR A 234 -20.45 -36.61 4.91
CA THR A 234 -19.25 -36.67 5.77
C THR A 234 -18.15 -35.73 5.27
N THR A 235 -17.93 -35.67 3.96
CA THR A 235 -16.93 -34.78 3.34
C THR A 235 -17.33 -33.31 3.47
N ASN A 236 -18.62 -33.00 3.29
CA ASN A 236 -19.16 -31.65 3.47
C ASN A 236 -19.13 -31.19 4.93
N GLU A 237 -19.37 -32.10 5.89
CA GLU A 237 -19.19 -31.82 7.32
C GLU A 237 -17.73 -31.50 7.65
N GLN A 238 -16.78 -32.31 7.18
CA GLN A 238 -15.35 -32.05 7.37
C GLN A 238 -14.89 -30.74 6.74
N ALA A 239 -15.34 -30.41 5.54
CA ALA A 239 -15.05 -29.14 4.89
C ALA A 239 -15.69 -27.96 5.65
N GLY A 240 -16.92 -28.13 6.14
CA GLY A 240 -17.62 -27.14 6.95
C GLY A 240 -16.93 -26.86 8.30
N ASP A 241 -16.40 -27.90 8.95
CA ASP A 241 -15.65 -27.78 10.19
C ASP A 241 -14.28 -27.13 9.97
N GLY A 242 -13.56 -27.53 8.92
CA GLY A 242 -12.29 -26.89 8.53
C GLY A 242 -12.46 -25.39 8.22
N LEU A 243 -13.54 -25.02 7.53
CA LEU A 243 -13.87 -23.62 7.26
C LEU A 243 -14.21 -22.85 8.54
N ARG A 244 -14.99 -23.45 9.46
CA ARG A 244 -15.29 -22.83 10.76
C ARG A 244 -14.04 -22.58 11.57
N GLU A 245 -13.13 -23.55 11.63
CA GLU A 245 -11.87 -23.43 12.36
C GLU A 245 -10.97 -22.33 11.76
N ALA A 246 -10.86 -22.27 10.44
CA ALA A 246 -10.12 -21.21 9.74
C ALA A 246 -10.72 -19.82 10.01
N LEU A 247 -12.05 -19.69 9.96
CA LEU A 247 -12.76 -18.44 10.26
C LEU A 247 -12.58 -18.02 11.72
N ASP A 248 -12.57 -18.97 12.65
CA ASP A 248 -12.39 -18.70 14.07
C ASP A 248 -10.94 -18.24 14.37
N GLN A 249 -9.95 -18.85 13.73
CA GLN A 249 -8.55 -18.40 13.78
C GLN A 249 -8.38 -16.98 13.22
N MET A 250 -9.04 -16.68 12.09
CA MET A 250 -9.02 -15.35 11.49
C MET A 250 -9.69 -14.31 12.40
N ALA A 251 -10.84 -14.64 12.99
CA ALA A 251 -11.55 -13.77 13.92
C ALA A 251 -10.70 -13.46 15.17
N ARG A 252 -10.01 -14.48 15.73
CA ARG A 252 -9.07 -14.30 16.84
C ARG A 252 -7.91 -13.39 16.46
N ALA A 253 -7.26 -13.63 15.31
CA ALA A 253 -6.14 -12.81 14.84
C ALA A 253 -6.53 -11.34 14.62
N ILE A 254 -7.72 -11.09 14.05
CA ILE A 254 -8.25 -9.72 13.87
C ILE A 254 -8.55 -9.06 15.21
N SER A 255 -9.15 -9.78 16.15
CA SER A 255 -9.48 -9.25 17.48
C SER A 255 -8.22 -8.90 18.28
N GLU A 256 -7.19 -9.74 18.20
CA GLU A 256 -5.89 -9.53 18.82
C GLU A 256 -5.18 -8.31 18.21
N MET A 257 -5.15 -8.20 16.88
CA MET A 257 -4.66 -7.01 16.17
C MET A 257 -5.38 -5.74 16.63
N ARG A 258 -6.73 -5.77 16.73
CA ARG A 258 -7.52 -4.61 17.14
C ARG A 258 -7.16 -4.15 18.55
N ASN A 259 -7.05 -5.07 19.51
CA ASN A 259 -6.67 -4.74 20.88
C ASN A 259 -5.26 -4.16 20.96
N GLU A 260 -4.34 -4.69 20.17
CA GLU A 260 -2.95 -4.27 20.20
C GLU A 260 -2.73 -2.92 19.51
N VAL A 261 -3.43 -2.67 18.38
CA VAL A 261 -3.51 -1.35 17.73
C VAL A 261 -4.12 -0.32 18.68
N ALA A 262 -5.19 -0.66 19.40
CA ALA A 262 -5.80 0.24 20.38
C ALA A 262 -4.86 0.55 21.56
N THR A 263 -4.01 -0.42 21.95
CA THR A 263 -3.03 -0.24 23.02
C THR A 263 -1.86 0.61 22.55
N SER A 264 -1.29 0.32 21.37
CA SER A 264 -0.23 1.10 20.75
C SER A 264 -0.68 2.54 20.48
N GLY A 265 -1.91 2.74 20.00
CA GLY A 265 -2.50 4.06 19.80
C GLY A 265 -2.65 4.86 21.09
N ARG A 266 -3.03 4.23 22.21
CA ARG A 266 -3.03 4.89 23.53
C ARG A 266 -1.64 5.30 23.96
N THR A 267 -0.66 4.39 23.90
CA THR A 267 0.74 4.69 24.31
C THR A 267 1.36 5.78 23.44
N ALA A 268 1.13 5.75 22.13
CA ALA A 268 1.60 6.79 21.22
C ALA A 268 0.95 8.15 21.51
N SER A 269 -0.36 8.19 21.75
CA SER A 269 -1.07 9.42 22.17
C SER A 269 -0.57 9.96 23.51
N GLU A 270 -0.35 9.10 24.50
CA GLU A 270 0.21 9.50 25.80
C GLU A 270 1.60 10.11 25.64
N ALA A 271 2.49 9.45 24.89
CA ALA A 271 3.83 9.97 24.61
C ALA A 271 3.82 11.28 23.80
N MET A 272 2.90 11.42 22.84
CA MET A 272 2.72 12.67 22.08
C MET A 272 2.20 13.80 22.96
N ASN A 273 1.20 13.54 23.81
CA ASN A 273 0.66 14.54 24.72
C ASN A 273 1.72 15.00 25.73
N GLU A 274 2.46 14.06 26.33
CA GLU A 274 3.54 14.41 27.26
C GLU A 274 4.67 15.19 26.57
N GLY A 275 5.01 14.81 25.33
CA GLY A 275 5.97 15.56 24.52
C GLY A 275 5.48 16.98 24.17
N ALA A 276 4.20 17.13 23.85
CA ALA A 276 3.58 18.41 23.55
C ALA A 276 3.51 19.32 24.79
N ASP A 277 3.12 18.79 25.95
CA ASP A 277 3.11 19.54 27.22
C ASP A 277 4.50 20.03 27.60
N ARG A 278 5.53 19.19 27.45
CA ARG A 278 6.92 19.60 27.68
C ARG A 278 7.39 20.66 26.69
N LEU A 279 7.04 20.55 25.42
CA LEU A 279 7.35 21.57 24.41
C LEU A 279 6.69 22.91 24.74
N LEU A 280 5.40 22.90 25.10
CA LEU A 280 4.68 24.09 25.50
C LEU A 280 5.28 24.74 26.75
N SER A 281 5.68 23.94 27.74
CA SER A 281 6.36 24.42 28.94
C SER A 281 7.68 25.11 28.58
N VAL A 282 8.56 24.44 27.83
CA VAL A 282 9.87 25.00 27.42
C VAL A 282 9.69 26.25 26.56
N MET A 283 8.69 26.28 25.67
CA MET A 283 8.37 27.47 24.88
C MET A 283 7.93 28.63 25.76
N ASN A 284 7.09 28.39 26.77
CA ASN A 284 6.67 29.43 27.71
C ASN A 284 7.87 29.96 28.51
N ASP A 285 8.68 29.07 29.10
CA ASP A 285 9.87 29.46 29.87
C ASP A 285 10.86 30.26 29.02
N THR A 286 11.05 29.86 27.76
CA THR A 286 11.93 30.58 26.83
C THR A 286 11.35 31.95 26.46
N LEU A 287 10.04 32.05 26.21
CA LEU A 287 9.37 33.32 25.90
C LEU A 287 9.39 34.27 27.10
N GLU A 288 9.23 33.75 28.31
CA GLU A 288 9.36 34.51 29.56
C GLU A 288 10.79 35.03 29.72
N GLY A 289 11.81 34.17 29.57
CA GLY A 289 13.21 34.57 29.60
C GLY A 289 13.59 35.61 28.53
N ILE A 290 13.04 35.50 27.31
CA ILE A 290 13.22 36.52 26.26
C ILE A 290 12.55 37.83 26.65
N ARG A 291 11.34 37.77 27.22
CA ARG A 291 10.58 38.96 27.62
C ARG A 291 11.28 39.71 28.73
N ASP A 292 11.79 39.00 29.73
CA ASP A 292 12.53 39.58 30.85
C ASP A 292 13.86 40.18 30.38
N ASN A 293 14.63 39.45 29.59
CA ASN A 293 15.89 39.95 29.03
C ASN A 293 15.68 41.15 28.10
N THR A 294 14.61 41.15 27.29
CA THR A 294 14.24 42.30 26.45
C THR A 294 13.79 43.49 27.31
N GLY A 295 13.09 43.23 28.41
CA GLY A 295 12.69 44.25 29.39
C GLY A 295 13.89 44.91 30.06
N GLU A 296 14.83 44.11 30.57
CA GLU A 296 16.08 44.59 31.15
C GLU A 296 16.95 45.32 30.12
N GLY A 297 17.11 44.77 28.92
CA GLY A 297 17.84 45.41 27.82
C GLY A 297 17.24 46.76 27.41
N ALA A 298 15.91 46.85 27.32
CA ALA A 298 15.21 48.10 27.04
C ALA A 298 15.33 49.13 28.18
N GLN A 299 15.40 48.67 29.43
CA GLN A 299 15.68 49.52 30.59
C GLN A 299 17.11 50.06 30.52
N ALA A 300 18.10 49.20 30.30
CA ALA A 300 19.51 49.58 30.16
C ALA A 300 19.71 50.55 28.99
N MET A 301 19.05 50.31 27.84
CA MET A 301 19.07 51.23 26.70
C MET A 301 18.47 52.59 27.03
N ARG A 302 17.36 52.65 27.79
CA ARG A 302 16.77 53.92 28.23
C ARG A 302 17.73 54.70 29.12
N THR A 303 18.37 54.03 30.07
CA THR A 303 19.37 54.67 30.95
C THR A 303 20.54 55.20 30.14
N ALA A 304 21.10 54.40 29.23
CA ALA A 304 22.20 54.83 28.36
C ALA A 304 21.80 56.00 27.44
N ALA A 305 20.56 56.01 26.93
CA ALA A 305 20.04 57.12 26.13
C ALA A 305 19.92 58.42 26.94
N GLU A 306 19.47 58.34 28.19
CA GLU A 306 19.38 59.51 29.07
C GLU A 306 20.78 60.03 29.46
N GLU A 307 21.72 59.14 29.77
CA GLU A 307 23.11 59.52 30.04
C GLU A 307 23.76 60.21 28.83
N MET A 308 23.53 59.69 27.61
CA MET A 308 23.97 60.34 26.38
C MET A 308 23.36 61.73 26.19
N ARG A 309 22.07 61.90 26.53
CA ARG A 309 21.39 63.20 26.46
C ARG A 309 22.04 64.21 27.40
N VAL A 310 22.28 63.82 28.66
CA VAL A 310 22.94 64.66 29.67
C VAL A 310 24.37 65.01 29.26
N ALA A 311 25.13 64.04 28.75
CA ALA A 311 26.48 64.29 28.25
C ALA A 311 26.49 65.26 27.06
N ALA A 312 25.53 65.14 26.14
CA ALA A 312 25.39 66.05 25.00
C ALA A 312 25.03 67.47 25.43
N GLU A 313 24.15 67.62 26.45
CA GLU A 313 23.83 68.93 27.03
C GLU A 313 25.05 69.58 27.69
N GLY A 314 25.80 68.84 28.51
CA GLY A 314 27.03 69.35 29.14
C GLY A 314 28.11 69.71 28.12
N PHE A 315 28.25 68.95 27.04
CA PHE A 315 29.18 69.27 25.95
C PHE A 315 28.77 70.57 25.24
N ARG A 316 27.48 70.77 24.98
CA ARG A 316 26.95 71.99 24.36
C ARG A 316 27.19 73.22 25.24
N GLU A 317 26.97 73.09 26.54
CA GLU A 317 27.22 74.19 27.50
C GLU A 317 28.70 74.56 27.55
N THR A 318 29.59 73.57 27.63
CA THR A 318 31.04 73.79 27.59
C THR A 318 31.48 74.47 26.30
N LEU A 319 30.92 74.07 25.15
CA LEU A 319 31.21 74.67 23.85
C LEU A 319 30.73 76.13 23.77
N ALA A 320 29.57 76.44 24.36
CA ALA A 320 29.04 77.79 24.43
C ALA A 320 29.94 78.69 25.27
N SER A 321 30.32 78.25 26.48
CA SER A 321 31.25 78.99 27.35
C SER A 321 32.61 79.22 26.68
N ALA A 322 33.18 78.19 26.04
CA ALA A 322 34.44 78.31 25.32
C ALA A 322 34.35 79.27 24.11
N SER A 323 33.19 79.31 23.43
CA SER A 323 32.97 80.23 22.30
C SER A 323 32.82 81.68 22.77
N GLU A 324 32.15 81.91 23.91
CA GLU A 324 32.03 83.22 24.55
C GLU A 324 33.41 83.75 24.95
N GLU A 325 34.18 82.93 25.66
CA GLU A 325 35.53 83.26 26.13
C GLU A 325 36.49 83.51 24.96
N SER A 326 36.44 82.67 23.92
CA SER A 326 37.26 82.86 22.71
C SER A 326 36.87 84.11 21.93
N SER A 327 35.60 84.49 21.89
CA SER A 327 35.13 85.72 21.25
C SER A 327 35.60 86.95 22.03
N GLN A 328 35.57 86.89 23.36
CA GLN A 328 36.03 87.97 24.22
C GLN A 328 37.54 88.16 24.13
N ALA A 329 38.31 87.06 24.20
CA ALA A 329 39.76 87.09 23.98
C ALA A 329 40.14 87.59 22.58
N ALA A 330 39.37 87.25 21.54
CA ALA A 330 39.58 87.77 20.19
C ALA A 330 39.31 89.28 20.09
N ARG A 331 38.26 89.79 20.75
CA ARG A 331 37.97 91.23 20.83
C ARG A 331 39.05 91.99 21.58
N GLU A 332 39.54 91.45 22.69
CA GLU A 332 40.64 92.05 23.46
C GLU A 332 41.93 92.10 22.64
N ARG A 333 42.29 91.01 21.96
CA ARG A 333 43.43 91.00 21.03
C ARG A 333 43.28 91.98 19.87
N MET A 334 42.07 92.12 19.30
CA MET A 334 41.81 93.11 18.25
C MET A 334 41.91 94.55 18.77
N ALA A 335 41.40 94.81 19.98
CA ALA A 335 41.51 96.12 20.61
C ALA A 335 42.98 96.46 20.92
N GLN A 336 43.72 95.50 21.46
CA GLN A 336 45.15 95.64 21.72
C GLN A 336 45.95 95.85 20.42
N SER A 337 45.71 95.04 19.40
CA SER A 337 46.37 95.17 18.09
C SER A 337 46.03 96.50 17.40
N SER A 338 44.80 97.00 17.55
CA SER A 338 44.39 98.31 17.02
C SER A 338 45.06 99.46 17.79
N ALA A 339 45.22 99.32 19.11
CA ALA A 339 45.96 100.28 19.94
C ALA A 339 47.47 100.27 19.62
N GLU A 340 48.06 99.09 19.40
CA GLU A 340 49.45 98.92 18.97
C GLU A 340 49.68 99.46 17.56
N ALA A 341 48.72 99.28 16.63
CA ALA A 341 48.76 99.89 15.31
C ALA A 341 48.65 101.43 15.38
N GLY A 342 47.78 101.96 16.26
CA GLY A 342 47.68 103.40 16.53
C GLY A 342 48.98 103.98 17.10
N GLN A 343 49.60 103.28 18.05
CA GLN A 343 50.89 103.67 18.62
C GLN A 343 52.07 103.51 17.64
N ALA A 344 52.03 102.52 16.74
CA ALA A 344 53.06 102.35 15.72
C ALA A 344 53.00 103.47 14.65
N ILE A 345 51.80 103.93 14.30
CA ILE A 345 51.57 105.08 13.39
C ILE A 345 52.05 106.39 14.03
N GLU A 346 51.88 106.58 15.34
CA GLU A 346 52.37 107.76 16.07
C GLU A 346 53.87 107.66 16.42
N GLY A 347 54.38 106.45 16.65
CA GLY A 347 55.75 106.14 17.05
C GLY A 347 56.77 106.20 15.92
N ALA A 348 56.38 105.88 14.68
CA ALA A 348 57.27 105.90 13.51
C ALA A 348 57.96 107.26 13.28
N GLY A 349 57.40 108.38 13.77
CA GLY A 349 58.01 109.70 13.73
C GLY A 349 59.04 110.00 14.84
N LYS A 350 59.05 109.22 15.93
CA LYS A 350 59.96 109.41 17.09
C LYS A 350 61.04 108.33 17.23
N THR A 351 60.83 107.14 16.65
CA THR A 351 61.68 105.95 16.86
C THR A 351 63.09 106.03 16.25
N LEU A 352 63.38 106.97 15.33
CA LEU A 352 64.72 107.11 14.75
C LEU A 352 65.76 107.73 15.72
N LEU A 353 65.33 108.37 16.81
CA LEU A 353 66.22 109.05 17.75
C LEU A 353 66.37 108.35 19.12
N GLU A 354 65.53 107.37 19.44
CA GLU A 354 65.47 106.73 20.78
C GLU A 354 66.00 105.27 20.80
N SER A 355 66.31 104.72 19.62
CA SER A 355 66.68 103.31 19.40
C SER A 355 67.98 102.86 20.09
N PHE A 356 68.82 103.78 20.57
CA PHE A 356 70.10 103.44 21.20
C PHE A 356 70.01 103.21 22.72
N ASN A 357 68.94 103.67 23.39
CA ASN A 357 68.83 103.62 24.86
C ASN A 357 67.93 102.48 25.38
N ARG A 358 67.18 101.81 24.49
CA ARG A 358 66.07 100.91 24.86
C ARG A 358 66.46 99.43 24.99
N THR A 359 67.53 99.02 24.31
CA THR A 359 67.96 97.62 24.18
C THR A 359 68.33 96.96 25.53
N SER A 360 68.73 97.74 26.55
CA SER A 360 69.01 97.20 27.89
C SER A 360 67.77 97.07 28.78
N ALA A 361 66.71 97.83 28.52
CA ALA A 361 65.45 97.72 29.26
C ALA A 361 64.60 96.54 28.77
N ASP A 362 64.69 96.20 27.48
CA ASP A 362 63.91 95.12 26.87
C ASP A 362 64.35 93.71 27.34
N ILE A 363 65.63 93.54 27.69
CA ILE A 363 66.16 92.26 28.23
C ILE A 363 65.60 91.96 29.64
N ALA A 364 65.40 92.97 30.47
CA ALA A 364 64.80 92.80 31.79
C ALA A 364 63.29 92.51 31.70
N LYS A 365 62.60 93.08 30.71
CA LYS A 365 61.16 92.86 30.47
C LYS A 365 60.87 91.48 29.89
N LEU A 366 61.76 90.98 29.02
CA LEU A 366 61.69 89.63 28.46
C LEU A 366 61.77 88.54 29.55
N GLY A 367 62.53 88.75 30.62
CA GLY A 367 62.60 87.82 31.76
C GLY A 367 61.30 87.76 32.58
N THR A 368 60.61 88.88 32.73
CA THR A 368 59.34 88.97 33.49
C THR A 368 58.16 88.46 32.69
N ASP A 369 58.09 88.79 31.39
CA ASP A 369 57.01 88.34 30.49
C ASP A 369 57.11 86.83 30.21
N MET A 370 58.33 86.28 30.11
CA MET A 370 58.55 84.84 29.95
C MET A 370 58.21 84.07 31.24
N GLY A 371 58.38 84.67 32.42
CA GLY A 371 57.96 84.08 33.71
C GLY A 371 56.43 84.05 33.90
N SER A 372 55.73 85.10 33.46
CA SER A 372 54.25 85.18 33.52
C SER A 372 53.58 84.25 32.49
N THR A 373 54.13 84.17 31.27
CA THR A 373 53.54 83.36 30.19
C THR A 373 53.80 81.86 30.38
N ILE A 374 54.96 81.48 30.93
CA ILE A 374 55.28 80.08 31.26
C ILE A 374 54.60 79.63 32.57
N GLY A 375 54.38 80.55 33.53
CA GLY A 375 53.69 80.24 34.77
C GLY A 375 52.19 80.00 34.55
N ASP A 376 51.45 81.04 34.17
CA ASP A 376 49.99 80.99 34.22
C ASP A 376 49.37 80.28 33.01
N GLU A 377 49.92 80.45 31.80
CA GLU A 377 49.34 79.86 30.59
C GLU A 377 49.65 78.37 30.47
N LEU A 378 50.86 77.96 30.85
CA LEU A 378 51.31 76.57 30.80
C LEU A 378 50.69 75.74 31.93
N LEU A 379 50.57 76.30 33.16
CA LEU A 379 49.82 75.66 34.25
C LEU A 379 48.33 75.55 33.91
N GLY A 380 47.71 76.60 33.35
CA GLY A 380 46.30 76.55 32.94
C GLY A 380 46.02 75.51 31.83
N ARG A 381 46.94 75.37 30.86
CA ARG A 381 46.84 74.31 29.83
C ARG A 381 47.03 72.92 30.41
N LEU A 382 47.98 72.73 31.33
CA LEU A 382 48.18 71.45 32.01
C LEU A 382 46.98 71.07 32.88
N GLU A 383 46.36 72.04 33.56
CA GLU A 383 45.14 71.80 34.33
C GLU A 383 43.95 71.42 33.44
N THR A 384 43.82 72.04 32.26
CA THR A 384 42.81 71.70 31.26
C THR A 384 43.03 70.29 30.70
N ILE A 385 44.28 69.91 30.43
CA ILE A 385 44.65 68.55 30.02
C ILE A 385 44.33 67.55 31.13
N SER A 386 44.61 67.88 32.39
CA SER A 386 44.29 67.04 33.55
C SER A 386 42.78 66.77 33.64
N ARG A 387 41.94 67.81 33.57
CA ARG A 387 40.47 67.63 33.59
C ARG A 387 39.96 66.81 32.42
N ARG A 388 40.54 66.96 31.22
CA ARG A 388 40.19 66.15 30.04
C ARG A 388 40.58 64.69 30.21
N LEU A 389 41.76 64.41 30.76
CA LEU A 389 42.19 63.04 31.06
C LEU A 389 41.31 62.40 32.13
N GLU A 390 40.87 63.17 33.12
CA GLU A 390 39.97 62.72 34.17
C GLU A 390 38.57 62.38 33.62
N ALA A 391 38.01 63.25 32.76
CA ALA A 391 36.76 62.97 32.06
C ALA A 391 36.86 61.76 31.10
N MET A 392 38.01 61.57 30.46
CA MET A 392 38.26 60.43 29.59
C MET A 392 38.39 59.14 30.41
N ALA A 393 39.06 59.17 31.57
CA ALA A 393 39.14 58.04 32.49
C ALA A 393 37.75 57.63 32.98
N ASP A 394 36.89 58.59 33.34
CA ASP A 394 35.52 58.35 33.78
C ASP A 394 34.64 57.77 32.64
N ALA A 395 34.81 58.23 31.41
CA ALA A 395 34.16 57.65 30.24
C ALA A 395 34.61 56.22 29.94
N VAL A 396 35.90 55.92 30.08
CA VAL A 396 36.45 54.56 29.93
C VAL A 396 35.93 53.65 31.03
N GLN A 397 35.85 54.13 32.28
CA GLN A 397 35.30 53.39 33.42
C GLN A 397 33.82 53.03 33.14
N ARG A 398 33.00 53.98 32.71
CA ARG A 398 31.60 53.73 32.33
C ARG A 398 31.47 52.75 31.17
N GLY A 399 32.32 52.87 30.15
CA GLY A 399 32.37 51.95 29.01
C GLY A 399 32.70 50.52 29.45
N ALA A 400 33.65 50.35 30.39
CA ALA A 400 33.99 49.05 30.95
C ALA A 400 32.82 48.44 31.74
N SER A 401 32.11 49.24 32.55
CA SER A 401 30.90 48.81 33.26
C SER A 401 29.81 48.34 32.31
N GLY A 402 29.53 49.13 31.26
CA GLY A 402 28.53 48.78 30.24
C GLY A 402 28.90 47.51 29.46
N ALA A 403 30.18 47.33 29.14
CA ALA A 403 30.67 46.10 28.50
C ALA A 403 30.51 44.87 29.42
N GLN A 404 30.72 45.04 30.73
CA GLN A 404 30.50 43.97 31.70
C GLN A 404 29.02 43.56 31.81
N SER A 405 28.11 44.54 31.88
CA SER A 405 26.66 44.26 31.86
C SER A 405 26.21 43.60 30.56
N ALA A 406 26.73 44.04 29.41
CA ALA A 406 26.46 43.42 28.13
C ALA A 406 26.97 41.97 28.07
N ALA A 407 28.18 41.70 28.57
CA ALA A 407 28.74 40.35 28.65
C ALA A 407 27.89 39.45 29.56
N GLN A 408 27.37 39.98 30.67
CA GLN A 408 26.50 39.25 31.58
C GLN A 408 25.15 38.91 30.94
N GLY A 409 24.52 39.86 30.24
CA GLY A 409 23.32 39.60 29.44
C GLY A 409 23.55 38.58 28.31
N MET A 410 24.74 38.60 27.69
CA MET A 410 25.13 37.61 26.69
C MET A 410 25.27 36.20 27.28
N ASN A 411 25.83 36.08 28.50
CA ASN A 411 25.91 34.80 29.21
C ASN A 411 24.52 34.26 29.57
N SER A 412 23.64 35.10 30.14
CA SER A 412 22.26 34.70 30.43
C SER A 412 21.51 34.25 29.17
N GLY A 413 21.72 34.96 28.04
CA GLY A 413 21.19 34.55 26.74
C GLY A 413 21.74 33.20 26.25
N ALA A 414 23.03 32.94 26.47
CA ALA A 414 23.66 31.67 26.11
C ALA A 414 23.10 30.50 26.96
N ASP A 415 22.85 30.73 28.25
CA ASP A 415 22.25 29.74 29.15
C ASP A 415 20.80 29.42 28.76
N ALA A 416 20.01 30.43 28.40
CA ALA A 416 18.66 30.25 27.89
C ALA A 416 18.63 29.44 26.57
N ILE A 417 19.57 29.71 25.65
CA ILE A 417 19.71 28.95 24.40
C ILE A 417 20.12 27.50 24.66
N ASN A 418 21.00 27.25 25.64
CA ASN A 418 21.37 25.90 26.05
C ASN A 418 20.17 25.14 26.63
N GLY A 419 19.41 25.76 27.55
CA GLY A 419 18.20 25.16 28.13
C GLY A 419 17.15 24.83 27.07
N ALA A 420 16.89 25.75 26.12
CA ALA A 420 16.00 25.50 25.00
C ALA A 420 16.47 24.34 24.11
N SER A 421 17.78 24.25 23.86
CA SER A 421 18.38 23.16 23.06
C SER A 421 18.26 21.80 23.75
N GLU A 422 18.39 21.74 25.08
CA GLU A 422 18.14 20.53 25.86
C GLU A 422 16.67 20.12 25.86
N GLY A 423 15.76 21.08 26.02
CA GLY A 423 14.32 20.87 25.89
C GLY A 423 13.94 20.30 24.52
N PHE A 424 14.50 20.88 23.44
CA PHE A 424 14.30 20.38 22.08
C PHE A 424 14.82 18.95 21.88
N ARG A 425 16.00 18.62 22.43
CA ARG A 425 16.51 17.23 22.40
C ARG A 425 15.59 16.27 23.14
N SER A 426 15.08 16.68 24.30
CA SER A 426 14.16 15.86 25.10
C SER A 426 12.86 15.60 24.35
N ALA A 427 12.25 16.64 23.77
CA ALA A 427 11.06 16.51 22.94
C ALA A 427 11.28 15.64 21.70
N SER A 428 12.43 15.81 21.03
CA SER A 428 12.82 14.98 19.88
C SER A 428 12.96 13.50 20.27
N ARG A 429 13.53 13.20 21.45
CA ARG A 429 13.56 11.83 21.99
C ARG A 429 12.16 11.31 22.29
N GLY A 430 11.28 12.13 22.86
CA GLY A 430 9.88 11.77 23.12
C GLY A 430 9.12 11.41 21.84
N LEU A 431 9.26 12.22 20.79
CA LEU A 431 8.67 11.94 19.47
C LEU A 431 9.25 10.67 18.82
N THR A 432 10.55 10.44 18.97
CA THR A 432 11.19 9.21 18.48
C THR A 432 10.68 7.99 19.23
N ALA A 433 10.53 8.09 20.55
CA ALA A 433 9.96 7.03 21.38
C ALA A 433 8.49 6.75 21.07
N ALA A 434 7.71 7.77 20.70
CA ALA A 434 6.32 7.62 20.24
C ALA A 434 6.20 6.97 18.84
N ALA A 435 7.24 7.07 18.01
CA ALA A 435 7.26 6.48 16.67
C ALA A 435 7.55 4.95 16.70
N GLU A 436 8.25 4.45 17.71
CA GLU A 436 8.61 3.03 17.81
C GLU A 436 7.38 2.09 17.93
N PRO A 437 6.37 2.37 18.79
CA PRO A 437 5.13 1.59 18.85
C PRO A 437 4.35 1.57 17.54
N LEU A 438 4.38 2.67 16.78
CA LEU A 438 3.74 2.77 15.47
C LEU A 438 4.46 1.89 14.44
N ARG A 439 5.80 1.90 14.44
CA ARG A 439 6.62 1.06 13.56
C ARG A 439 6.39 -0.43 13.85
N ALA A 440 6.41 -0.81 15.12
CA ALA A 440 6.14 -2.17 15.56
C ALA A 440 4.71 -2.63 15.21
N SER A 441 3.72 -1.73 15.34
CA SER A 441 2.35 -2.03 14.92
C SER A 441 2.26 -2.26 13.41
N HIS A 442 2.99 -1.49 12.60
CA HIS A 442 3.00 -1.62 11.13
C HIS A 442 3.57 -2.97 10.68
N GLU A 443 4.70 -3.38 11.27
CA GLU A 443 5.37 -4.65 10.96
C GLU A 443 4.50 -5.87 11.33
N ARG A 444 3.75 -5.79 12.44
CA ARG A 444 2.80 -6.84 12.84
C ARG A 444 1.55 -6.86 11.96
N ILE A 445 1.02 -5.70 11.56
CA ILE A 445 -0.08 -5.63 10.57
C ILE A 445 0.35 -6.32 9.26
N GLU A 446 1.55 -6.02 8.77
CA GLU A 446 2.09 -6.67 7.57
C GLU A 446 2.22 -8.19 7.75
N THR A 447 2.71 -8.65 8.90
CA THR A 447 2.80 -10.07 9.22
C THR A 447 1.43 -10.76 9.24
N THR A 448 0.44 -10.15 9.88
CA THR A 448 -0.92 -10.70 9.92
C THR A 448 -1.59 -10.68 8.54
N LEU A 449 -1.37 -9.63 7.73
CA LEU A 449 -1.86 -9.56 6.35
C LEU A 449 -1.29 -10.69 5.48
N ARG A 450 0.01 -10.99 5.61
CA ARG A 450 0.61 -12.16 4.94
C ARG A 450 -0.05 -13.45 5.40
N ARG A 451 -0.23 -13.63 6.71
CA ARG A 451 -0.85 -14.84 7.28
C ARG A 451 -2.30 -15.02 6.82
N VAL A 452 -3.06 -13.94 6.68
CA VAL A 452 -4.40 -13.96 6.08
C VAL A 452 -4.33 -14.33 4.60
N GLY A 453 -3.35 -13.81 3.85
CA GLY A 453 -3.07 -14.21 2.48
C GLY A 453 -2.84 -15.71 2.33
N ASP A 454 -1.92 -16.27 3.13
CA ASP A 454 -1.61 -17.71 3.14
C ASP A 454 -2.85 -18.56 3.50
N LEU A 455 -3.66 -18.10 4.45
CA LEU A 455 -4.89 -18.79 4.87
C LEU A 455 -5.93 -18.80 3.74
N VAL A 456 -6.09 -17.68 3.03
CA VAL A 456 -7.00 -17.57 1.87
C VAL A 456 -6.54 -18.47 0.74
N GLU A 457 -5.24 -18.53 0.46
CA GLU A 457 -4.67 -19.43 -0.54
C GLU A 457 -4.92 -20.89 -0.18
N THR A 458 -4.64 -21.29 1.07
CA THR A 458 -4.86 -22.65 1.57
C THR A 458 -6.34 -23.05 1.49
N VAL A 459 -7.26 -22.16 1.90
CA VAL A 459 -8.70 -22.42 1.81
C VAL A 459 -9.14 -22.54 0.35
N SER A 460 -8.64 -21.69 -0.54
CA SER A 460 -8.94 -21.74 -1.97
C SER A 460 -8.45 -23.05 -2.60
N GLU A 461 -7.23 -23.49 -2.27
CA GLU A 461 -6.66 -24.74 -2.76
C GLU A 461 -7.45 -25.96 -2.26
N THR A 462 -7.82 -25.97 -0.98
CA THR A 462 -8.68 -27.01 -0.39
C THR A 462 -10.05 -27.05 -1.06
N LEU A 463 -10.64 -25.88 -1.36
CA LEU A 463 -11.93 -25.79 -2.05
C LEU A 463 -11.84 -26.32 -3.48
N MET A 464 -10.77 -25.98 -4.21
CA MET A 464 -10.53 -26.48 -5.56
C MET A 464 -10.34 -27.99 -5.58
N GLN A 465 -9.56 -28.55 -4.65
CA GLN A 465 -9.39 -30.00 -4.52
C GLN A 465 -10.70 -30.72 -4.21
N ASN A 466 -11.51 -30.18 -3.28
CA ASN A 466 -12.83 -30.73 -2.99
C ASN A 466 -13.77 -30.64 -4.19
N SER A 467 -13.80 -29.50 -4.90
CA SER A 467 -14.62 -29.35 -6.10
C SER A 467 -14.22 -30.32 -7.21
N ALA A 468 -12.92 -30.53 -7.41
CA ALA A 468 -12.39 -31.51 -8.36
C ALA A 468 -12.82 -32.94 -7.97
N SER A 469 -12.64 -33.32 -6.70
CA SER A 469 -13.03 -34.64 -6.16
C SER A 469 -14.54 -34.89 -6.28
N VAL A 470 -15.38 -33.88 -5.99
CA VAL A 470 -16.84 -33.97 -6.17
C VAL A 470 -17.19 -34.14 -7.64
N SER A 471 -16.55 -33.38 -8.54
CA SER A 471 -16.80 -33.49 -9.98
C SER A 471 -16.39 -34.84 -10.55
N GLU A 472 -15.26 -35.40 -10.10
CA GLU A 472 -14.77 -36.71 -10.53
C GLU A 472 -15.69 -37.83 -10.04
N ASN A 473 -16.09 -37.79 -8.76
CA ASN A 473 -17.05 -38.74 -8.21
C ASN A 473 -18.41 -38.67 -8.91
N ALA A 474 -18.90 -37.46 -9.21
CA ALA A 474 -20.14 -37.27 -9.95
C ALA A 474 -20.05 -37.84 -11.38
N ALA A 475 -18.92 -37.63 -12.06
CA ALA A 475 -18.68 -38.19 -13.39
C ALA A 475 -18.68 -39.73 -13.37
N HIS A 476 -17.98 -40.34 -12.41
CA HIS A 476 -17.92 -41.79 -12.27
C HIS A 476 -19.30 -42.41 -12.00
N VAL A 477 -20.14 -41.73 -11.20
CA VAL A 477 -21.50 -42.19 -10.90
C VAL A 477 -22.41 -42.08 -12.11
N LEU A 478 -22.32 -40.98 -12.86
CA LEU A 478 -23.05 -40.81 -14.12
C LEU A 478 -22.65 -41.89 -15.12
N GLU A 479 -21.36 -42.19 -15.28
CA GLU A 479 -20.86 -43.25 -16.15
C GLU A 479 -21.37 -44.63 -15.72
N THR A 480 -21.34 -44.93 -14.42
CA THR A 480 -21.85 -46.20 -13.88
C THR A 480 -23.36 -46.34 -14.12
N ALA A 481 -24.13 -45.26 -13.89
CA ALA A 481 -25.57 -45.23 -14.16
C ALA A 481 -25.87 -45.38 -15.66
N GLN A 482 -25.10 -44.74 -16.53
CA GLN A 482 -25.25 -44.83 -17.99
C GLN A 482 -24.99 -46.26 -18.47
N THR A 483 -23.99 -46.93 -17.90
CA THR A 483 -23.65 -48.32 -18.20
C THR A 483 -24.74 -49.28 -17.73
N ALA A 484 -25.26 -49.11 -16.51
CA ALA A 484 -26.36 -49.91 -15.97
C ALA A 484 -27.64 -49.76 -16.81
N LEU A 485 -28.03 -48.53 -17.15
CA LEU A 485 -29.17 -48.24 -18.03
C LEU A 485 -28.98 -48.79 -19.45
N GLY A 486 -27.74 -48.78 -19.97
CA GLY A 486 -27.40 -49.39 -21.25
C GLY A 486 -27.59 -50.91 -21.24
N ASN A 487 -27.13 -51.58 -20.19
CA ASN A 487 -27.30 -53.02 -20.00
C ASN A 487 -28.78 -53.41 -19.87
N GLU A 488 -29.58 -52.63 -19.13
CA GLU A 488 -31.03 -52.84 -19.02
C GLU A 488 -31.74 -52.65 -20.36
N ARG A 489 -31.39 -51.61 -21.13
CA ARG A 489 -31.93 -51.41 -22.49
C ARG A 489 -31.68 -52.61 -23.40
N GLU A 490 -30.47 -53.15 -23.36
CA GLU A 490 -30.10 -54.31 -24.16
C GLU A 490 -30.80 -55.59 -23.68
N GLY A 491 -30.98 -55.74 -22.36
CA GLY A 491 -31.79 -56.81 -21.76
C GLY A 491 -33.24 -56.78 -22.22
N ILE A 492 -33.88 -55.60 -22.15
CA ILE A 492 -35.26 -55.38 -22.63
C ILE A 492 -35.35 -55.66 -24.14
N ARG A 493 -34.38 -55.19 -24.94
CA ARG A 493 -34.35 -55.45 -26.39
C ARG A 493 -34.30 -56.95 -26.70
N ARG A 494 -33.44 -57.71 -26.02
CA ARG A 494 -33.35 -59.17 -26.19
C ARG A 494 -34.63 -59.88 -25.75
N ALA A 495 -35.26 -59.45 -24.66
CA ALA A 495 -36.53 -59.99 -24.22
C ALA A 495 -37.67 -59.72 -25.23
N LEU A 496 -37.69 -58.53 -25.82
CA LEU A 496 -38.64 -58.17 -26.89
C LEU A 496 -38.40 -58.97 -28.18
N GLU A 497 -37.14 -59.20 -28.57
CA GLU A 497 -36.82 -60.08 -29.70
C GLU A 497 -37.23 -61.53 -29.45
N ALA A 498 -36.99 -62.05 -28.24
CA ALA A 498 -37.40 -63.41 -27.86
C ALA A 498 -38.92 -63.57 -27.83
N THR A 499 -39.66 -62.58 -27.33
CA THR A 499 -41.12 -62.59 -27.34
C THR A 499 -41.66 -62.48 -28.77
N HIS A 500 -41.06 -61.65 -29.63
CA HIS A 500 -41.42 -61.58 -31.04
C HIS A 500 -41.20 -62.92 -31.76
N ALA A 501 -40.08 -63.59 -31.51
CA ALA A 501 -39.79 -64.92 -32.06
C ALA A 501 -40.81 -65.97 -31.56
N ALA A 502 -41.16 -65.94 -30.27
CA ALA A 502 -42.19 -66.82 -29.72
C ALA A 502 -43.58 -66.55 -30.33
N MET A 503 -43.95 -65.29 -30.55
CA MET A 503 -45.21 -64.94 -31.23
C MET A 503 -45.22 -65.41 -32.69
N ALA A 504 -44.12 -65.27 -33.42
CA ALA A 504 -44.00 -65.78 -34.79
C ALA A 504 -44.17 -67.31 -34.85
N GLN A 505 -43.61 -68.02 -33.88
CA GLN A 505 -43.76 -69.47 -33.77
C GLN A 505 -45.20 -69.88 -33.43
N LEU A 506 -45.87 -69.18 -32.50
CA LEU A 506 -47.28 -69.40 -32.20
C LEU A 506 -48.19 -69.12 -33.40
N SER A 507 -47.89 -68.07 -34.17
CA SER A 507 -48.61 -67.77 -35.42
C SER A 507 -48.47 -68.90 -36.44
N SER A 508 -47.26 -69.45 -36.60
CA SER A 508 -47.03 -70.59 -37.49
C SER A 508 -47.77 -71.85 -37.02
N GLU A 509 -47.86 -72.08 -35.71
CA GLU A 509 -48.57 -73.23 -35.16
C GLU A 509 -50.11 -73.07 -35.26
N ALA A 510 -50.62 -71.85 -35.12
CA ALA A 510 -52.03 -71.53 -35.39
C ALA A 510 -52.39 -71.79 -36.85
N GLU A 511 -51.51 -71.41 -37.79
CA GLU A 511 -51.73 -71.67 -39.22
C GLU A 511 -51.70 -73.17 -39.57
N LYS A 512 -50.90 -73.96 -38.84
CA LYS A 512 -50.98 -75.44 -38.94
C LYS A 512 -52.29 -75.99 -38.40
N LEU A 513 -52.80 -75.44 -37.29
CA LEU A 513 -54.10 -75.84 -36.74
C LEU A 513 -55.24 -75.52 -37.72
N ASP A 514 -55.23 -74.35 -38.36
CA ASP A 514 -56.19 -74.00 -39.43
C ASP A 514 -56.11 -74.97 -40.61
N GLN A 515 -54.90 -75.40 -41.01
CA GLN A 515 -54.73 -76.44 -42.03
C GLN A 515 -55.30 -77.78 -41.59
N ILE A 516 -55.08 -78.20 -40.33
CA ILE A 516 -55.66 -79.42 -39.76
C ILE A 516 -57.18 -79.34 -39.77
N ASP A 517 -57.78 -78.22 -39.38
CA ASP A 517 -59.22 -78.00 -39.39
C ASP A 517 -59.80 -78.08 -40.81
N ALA A 518 -59.12 -77.49 -41.80
CA ALA A 518 -59.50 -77.62 -43.21
C ALA A 518 -59.42 -79.07 -43.71
N MET A 519 -58.40 -79.83 -43.29
CA MET A 519 -58.30 -81.26 -43.63
C MET A 519 -59.39 -82.09 -42.94
N LEU A 520 -59.69 -81.82 -41.66
CA LEU A 520 -60.77 -82.47 -40.93
C LEU A 520 -62.12 -82.18 -41.57
N GLY A 521 -62.39 -80.94 -41.97
CA GLY A 521 -63.59 -80.56 -42.72
C GLY A 521 -63.74 -81.32 -44.03
N ARG A 522 -62.65 -81.48 -44.80
CA ARG A 522 -62.64 -82.33 -46.02
C ARG A 522 -62.90 -83.80 -45.70
N ALA A 523 -62.22 -84.35 -44.69
CA ALA A 523 -62.38 -85.74 -44.28
C ALA A 523 -63.80 -86.05 -43.80
N LEU A 524 -64.43 -85.14 -43.04
CA LEU A 524 -65.82 -85.27 -42.59
C LEU A 524 -66.81 -85.20 -43.76
N THR A 525 -66.55 -84.32 -44.73
CA THR A 525 -67.37 -84.23 -45.96
C THR A 525 -67.27 -85.52 -46.78
N GLU A 526 -66.06 -86.07 -46.93
CA GLU A 526 -65.83 -87.33 -47.64
C GLU A 526 -66.43 -88.52 -46.88
N TYR A 527 -66.35 -88.53 -45.55
CA TYR A 527 -66.96 -89.54 -44.70
C TYR A 527 -68.49 -89.52 -44.82
N ASN A 528 -69.11 -88.33 -44.78
CA ASN A 528 -70.55 -88.17 -44.99
C ASN A 528 -70.99 -88.64 -46.39
N ALA A 529 -70.23 -88.31 -47.44
CA ALA A 529 -70.53 -88.78 -48.80
C ALA A 529 -70.43 -90.32 -48.92
N LYS A 530 -69.45 -90.95 -48.28
CA LYS A 530 -69.33 -92.41 -48.22
C LYS A 530 -70.44 -93.05 -47.39
N LEU A 531 -70.85 -92.43 -46.29
CA LEU A 531 -71.95 -92.90 -45.45
C LEU A 531 -73.29 -92.81 -46.18
N GLU A 532 -73.55 -91.73 -46.91
CA GLU A 532 -74.76 -91.53 -47.72
C GLU A 532 -74.80 -92.52 -48.90
N ALA A 533 -73.67 -92.75 -49.57
CA ALA A 533 -73.56 -93.81 -50.58
C ALA A 533 -73.80 -95.22 -50.01
N ALA A 534 -73.24 -95.53 -48.83
CA ALA A 534 -73.46 -96.81 -48.17
C ALA A 534 -74.93 -97.02 -47.75
N LEU A 535 -75.56 -95.97 -47.20
CA LEU A 535 -76.99 -95.97 -46.86
C LEU A 535 -77.88 -96.10 -48.09
N GLY A 536 -77.52 -95.43 -49.20
CA GLY A 536 -78.17 -95.60 -50.50
C GLY A 536 -78.08 -97.04 -51.02
N THR A 537 -76.89 -97.64 -50.99
CA THR A 537 -76.71 -99.05 -51.39
C THR A 537 -77.45 -100.03 -50.47
N ALA A 538 -77.56 -99.73 -49.18
CA ALA A 538 -78.35 -100.54 -48.24
C ALA A 538 -79.86 -100.42 -48.53
N GLN A 539 -80.37 -99.24 -48.86
CA GLN A 539 -81.75 -99.05 -49.30
C GLN A 539 -82.05 -99.78 -50.61
N ASP A 540 -81.13 -99.71 -51.59
CA ASP A 540 -81.28 -100.42 -52.87
C ASP A 540 -81.28 -101.94 -52.67
N HIS A 541 -80.42 -102.47 -51.79
CA HIS A 541 -80.37 -103.90 -51.49
C HIS A 541 -81.60 -104.40 -50.73
N VAL A 542 -82.18 -103.57 -49.85
CA VAL A 542 -83.47 -103.88 -49.20
C VAL A 542 -84.61 -103.89 -50.22
N LYS A 543 -84.57 -102.99 -51.22
CA LYS A 543 -85.55 -102.95 -52.31
C LYS A 543 -85.42 -104.16 -53.24
N GLU A 544 -84.20 -104.53 -53.61
CA GLU A 544 -83.90 -105.74 -54.40
C GLU A 544 -84.32 -107.02 -53.65
N MET A 545 -84.07 -107.10 -52.35
CA MET A 545 -84.53 -108.22 -51.53
C MET A 545 -86.06 -108.30 -51.45
N SER A 546 -86.75 -107.15 -51.37
CA SER A 546 -88.22 -107.08 -51.46
C SER A 546 -88.73 -107.57 -52.81
N ASP A 547 -88.14 -107.10 -53.92
CA ASP A 547 -88.54 -107.47 -55.28
C ASP A 547 -88.26 -108.96 -55.58
N THR A 548 -87.24 -109.55 -54.95
CA THR A 548 -86.89 -110.98 -55.11
C THR A 548 -87.76 -111.91 -54.26
N LEU A 549 -88.29 -111.42 -53.12
CA LEU A 549 -89.18 -112.19 -52.23
C LEU A 549 -90.65 -112.17 -52.69
N ASP A 550 -91.06 -111.17 -53.47
CA ASP A 550 -92.45 -111.02 -53.96
C ASP A 550 -92.96 -112.23 -54.76
N PRO A 551 -92.19 -112.83 -55.70
CA PRO A 551 -92.60 -114.05 -56.41
C PRO A 551 -92.72 -115.27 -55.48
N GLY A 552 -91.87 -115.35 -54.45
CA GLY A 552 -91.91 -116.42 -53.45
C GLY A 552 -93.15 -116.34 -52.56
N LEU A 553 -93.56 -115.12 -52.18
CA LEU A 553 -94.80 -114.86 -51.44
C LEU A 553 -96.04 -115.13 -52.29
N GLN A 554 -96.03 -114.79 -53.58
CA GLN A 554 -97.10 -115.14 -54.53
C GLN A 554 -97.23 -116.66 -54.74
N THR A 555 -96.10 -117.38 -54.80
CA THR A 555 -96.08 -118.86 -54.92
C THR A 555 -96.64 -119.53 -53.67
N LEU A 556 -96.26 -119.06 -52.47
CA LEU A 556 -96.83 -119.56 -51.21
C LEU A 556 -98.34 -119.30 -51.11
N ARG A 557 -98.82 -118.15 -51.59
CA ARG A 557 -100.25 -117.83 -51.66
C ARG A 557 -101.00 -118.78 -52.62
N SER A 558 -100.42 -119.08 -53.77
CA SER A 558 -100.96 -120.05 -54.74
C SER A 558 -101.00 -121.49 -54.22
N VAL A 559 -100.02 -121.92 -53.44
CA VAL A 559 -99.97 -123.28 -52.85
C VAL A 559 -101.01 -123.43 -51.74
N VAL A 560 -101.25 -122.38 -50.94
CA VAL A 560 -102.31 -122.38 -49.92
C VAL A 560 -103.70 -122.43 -50.56
N GLU A 561 -103.93 -121.68 -51.67
CA GLU A 561 -105.20 -121.73 -52.40
C GLU A 561 -105.43 -123.08 -53.14
N GLN A 562 -104.38 -123.76 -53.60
CA GLN A 562 -104.50 -125.11 -54.20
C GLN A 562 -104.72 -126.23 -53.18
N ALA A 563 -104.34 -126.04 -51.91
CA ALA A 563 -104.50 -127.03 -50.85
C ALA A 563 -105.94 -127.08 -50.29
N GLU A 564 -106.77 -126.05 -50.48
CA GLU A 564 -108.18 -126.06 -50.03
C GLU A 564 -109.14 -126.78 -51.00
N ALA A 565 -108.71 -127.16 -52.22
CA ALA A 565 -109.56 -127.77 -53.24
C ALA A 565 -109.59 -129.32 -53.27
N PHE A 566 -108.89 -130.01 -52.36
CA PHE A 566 -108.88 -131.47 -52.28
C PHE A 566 -109.21 -132.00 -50.87
N LEU A 567 -110.50 -132.24 -50.64
CA LEU A 567 -111.03 -133.04 -49.52
C LEU A 567 -111.96 -134.13 -50.09
N PRO A 568 -111.79 -135.42 -49.74
CA PRO A 568 -112.85 -136.41 -49.91
C PRO A 568 -113.49 -136.82 -48.57
N ALA A 569 -114.82 -136.82 -48.55
CA ALA A 569 -115.68 -137.29 -47.48
C ALA A 569 -116.13 -138.75 -47.70
N GLN A 570 -116.14 -139.57 -46.63
CA GLN A 570 -117.01 -140.74 -46.33
C GLN A 570 -116.33 -141.58 -45.21
N ALA A 571 -116.95 -142.35 -44.31
CA ALA A 571 -118.26 -142.41 -43.66
C ALA A 571 -118.19 -143.53 -42.59
N ARG A 572 -118.84 -143.33 -41.42
CA ARG A 572 -119.45 -144.31 -40.47
C ARG A 572 -118.65 -145.50 -39.88
N GLY A 573 -118.73 -145.62 -38.54
CA GLY A 573 -118.67 -146.91 -37.82
C GLY A 573 -118.74 -146.75 -36.30
N ARG A 574 -119.75 -147.37 -35.66
CA ARG A 574 -119.98 -147.44 -34.20
C ARG A 574 -118.97 -148.35 -33.50
N ALA A 575 -118.45 -147.92 -32.35
CA ALA A 575 -118.40 -148.61 -31.05
C ALA A 575 -117.63 -147.73 -30.06
#